data_AF-A0A965R1S7-F1
#
_entry.id   AF-A0A965R1S7-F1
#
_cell.length_a   1.000
_cell.length_b   1.000
_cell.length_c   1.000
_cell.angle_alpha   90.00
_cell.angle_beta   90.00
_cell.angle_gamma   90.00
#
_symmetry.space_group_name_H-M   'P 1'
#
loop_
_entity.id
_entity.type
_entity.pdbx_description
1 polymer ?
#
loop_
_entity_poly.entity_id
_entity_poly.type
_entity_poly.pdbx_seq_one_letter_code
_entity_poly.pdbx_strand_id
1 'polypeptide(L)'
;MAIQIPAVADIGVSDAAFKAVFGQTPWIMLGSITAFLISQLLDVSLFHWIKLKTGNSYIWLRSTGSTVLSQAIDTLVVLYLGFVLPGVMNWSMFWKVAPTNYFLKLGIAVLLTPLIYILHAALRKFLKTSSD
;
A
#
# COMPACT_ATOMS: atom_id res chain seq x y z
N MET A 1 24.17 8.30 4.08
CA MET A 1 24.90 8.63 5.33
C MET A 1 24.74 7.58 6.44
N ALA A 2 23.80 6.62 6.36
CA ALA A 2 23.75 5.46 7.28
C ALA A 2 24.60 4.24 6.85
N ILE A 3 25.19 4.27 5.64
CA ILE A 3 26.01 3.18 5.08
C ILE A 3 27.45 3.16 5.64
N GLN A 4 27.87 4.20 6.38
CA GLN A 4 29.24 4.30 6.90
C GLN A 4 29.39 3.87 8.36
N ILE A 5 28.33 3.41 9.02
CA ILE A 5 28.44 2.91 10.39
C ILE A 5 28.69 1.39 10.31
N PRO A 6 29.89 0.90 10.67
CA PRO A 6 30.17 -0.53 10.67
C PRO A 6 29.25 -1.22 11.69
N ALA A 7 28.77 -2.41 11.34
CA ALA A 7 27.98 -3.22 12.26
C ALA A 7 28.86 -3.62 13.46
N VAL A 8 28.29 -3.58 14.67
CA VAL A 8 28.99 -4.01 15.89
C VAL A 8 29.21 -5.52 15.78
N ALA A 9 30.46 -5.96 15.82
CA ALA A 9 30.89 -7.32 15.47
C ALA A 9 30.35 -8.46 16.36
N ASP A 10 29.64 -8.17 17.45
CA ASP A 10 29.38 -9.11 18.55
C ASP A 10 27.90 -9.52 18.75
N ILE A 11 27.03 -9.33 17.75
CA ILE A 11 25.59 -9.65 17.83
C ILE A 11 25.10 -10.71 16.83
N GLY A 12 26.00 -11.43 16.16
CA GLY A 12 25.61 -12.55 15.28
C GLY A 12 24.86 -12.15 13.99
N VAL A 13 24.82 -10.85 13.66
CA VAL A 13 24.29 -10.34 12.39
C VAL A 13 25.45 -10.13 11.43
N SER A 14 25.50 -10.91 10.34
CA SER A 14 26.55 -10.74 9.33
C SER A 14 26.41 -9.40 8.60
N ASP A 15 27.53 -8.78 8.24
CA ASP A 15 27.61 -7.59 7.38
C ASP A 15 26.79 -7.70 6.08
N ALA A 16 26.59 -8.93 5.58
CA ALA A 16 25.79 -9.21 4.40
C ALA A 16 24.29 -8.96 4.63
N ALA A 17 23.76 -9.33 5.80
CA ALA A 17 22.35 -9.08 6.15
C ALA A 17 22.10 -7.58 6.37
N PHE A 18 23.05 -6.88 6.98
CA PHE A 18 22.98 -5.42 7.15
C PHE A 18 22.97 -4.71 5.79
N LYS A 19 23.92 -5.03 4.90
CA LYS A 19 23.98 -4.43 3.55
C LYS A 19 22.77 -4.77 2.69
N ALA A 20 22.21 -5.97 2.82
CA ALA A 20 21.00 -6.37 2.08
C ALA A 20 19.79 -5.52 2.45
N VAL A 21 19.53 -5.32 3.74
CA VAL A 21 18.38 -4.52 4.21
C VAL A 21 18.59 -3.04 3.90
N PHE A 22 19.72 -2.46 4.31
CA PHE A 22 19.97 -1.02 4.15
C PHE A 22 20.24 -0.59 2.70
N GLY A 23 20.73 -1.51 1.84
CA GLY A 23 20.89 -1.27 0.41
C GLY A 23 19.55 -1.25 -0.34
N GLN A 24 18.55 -1.99 0.15
CA GLN A 24 17.23 -2.08 -0.49
C GLN A 24 16.27 -0.97 -0.04
N THR A 25 16.36 -0.51 1.21
CA THR A 25 15.54 0.58 1.76
C THR A 25 15.37 1.80 0.84
N PRO A 26 16.43 2.41 0.24
CA PRO A 26 16.25 3.56 -0.64
C PRO A 26 15.39 3.28 -1.88
N TRP A 27 15.51 2.08 -2.46
CA TRP A 27 14.69 1.67 -3.62
C TRP A 27 13.23 1.49 -3.24
N ILE A 28 12.95 0.88 -2.08
CA ILE A 28 11.59 0.73 -1.58
C ILE A 28 10.97 2.09 -1.28
N MET A 29 11.72 3.01 -0.66
CA MET A 29 11.23 4.38 -0.39
C MET A 29 10.91 5.12 -1.67
N LEU A 30 11.84 5.14 -2.64
CA LEU A 30 11.62 5.79 -3.93
C LEU A 30 10.42 5.16 -4.67
N GLY A 31 10.37 3.83 -4.74
CA GLY A 31 9.25 3.11 -5.35
C GLY A 31 7.91 3.43 -4.68
N SER A 32 7.87 3.54 -3.36
CA SER A 32 6.65 3.86 -2.59
C SER A 32 6.19 5.31 -2.82
N ILE A 33 7.10 6.28 -2.83
CA ILE A 33 6.76 7.68 -3.11
C ILE A 33 6.25 7.83 -4.53
N THR A 34 6.93 7.22 -5.51
CA THR A 34 6.50 7.26 -6.92
C THR A 34 5.16 6.56 -7.11
N ALA A 35 4.97 5.38 -6.53
CA ALA A 35 3.70 4.67 -6.57
C ALA A 35 2.56 5.50 -5.99
N PHE A 36 2.77 6.08 -4.80
CA PHE A 36 1.79 6.91 -4.13
C PHE A 36 1.36 8.13 -4.98
N LEU A 37 2.31 8.84 -5.57
CA LEU A 37 2.02 10.00 -6.42
C LEU A 37 1.21 9.60 -7.65
N ILE A 38 1.61 8.53 -8.34
CA ILE A 38 0.93 8.03 -9.52
C ILE A 38 -0.47 7.53 -9.16
N SER A 39 -0.61 6.76 -8.08
CA SER A 39 -1.90 6.22 -7.64
C SER A 39 -2.87 7.33 -7.26
N GLN A 40 -2.40 8.39 -6.60
CA GLN A 40 -3.27 9.50 -6.20
C GLN A 40 -3.79 10.28 -7.41
N LEU A 41 -2.91 10.53 -8.40
CA LEU A 41 -3.31 11.19 -9.64
C LEU A 41 -4.26 10.33 -10.47
N LEU A 42 -4.06 9.01 -10.49
CA LEU A 42 -4.96 8.07 -11.15
C LEU A 42 -6.31 8.01 -10.46
N ASP A 43 -6.36 8.00 -9.13
CA ASP A 43 -7.61 7.95 -8.38
C ASP A 43 -8.49 9.15 -8.72
N VAL A 44 -7.93 10.36 -8.68
CA VAL A 44 -8.64 11.58 -9.03
C VAL A 44 -9.06 11.58 -10.51
N SER A 45 -8.15 11.22 -11.41
CA SER A 45 -8.43 11.14 -12.85
C SER A 45 -9.55 10.16 -13.19
N LEU A 46 -9.49 8.95 -12.62
CA LEU A 46 -10.49 7.90 -12.80
C LEU A 46 -11.82 8.29 -12.17
N PHE A 47 -11.81 8.91 -10.98
CA PHE A 47 -13.01 9.40 -10.34
C PHE A 47 -13.75 10.40 -11.24
N HIS A 48 -13.01 11.37 -11.82
CA HIS A 48 -13.57 12.33 -12.76
C HIS A 48 -14.05 11.69 -14.06
N TRP A 49 -13.27 10.75 -14.61
CA TRP A 49 -13.64 10.04 -15.83
C TRP A 49 -14.90 9.19 -15.68
N ILE A 50 -15.02 8.45 -14.57
CA ILE A 50 -16.23 7.67 -14.26
C ILE A 50 -17.41 8.62 -14.03
N LYS A 51 -17.21 9.73 -13.29
CA LYS A 51 -18.26 10.75 -13.07
C LYS A 51 -18.81 11.29 -14.40
N LEU A 52 -17.95 11.56 -15.38
CA LEU A 52 -18.37 12.04 -16.69
C LEU A 52 -19.18 10.99 -17.47
N LYS A 53 -18.86 9.71 -17.33
CA LYS A 53 -19.58 8.62 -18.01
C LYS A 53 -20.88 8.18 -17.33
N THR A 54 -20.92 8.13 -16.00
CA THR A 54 -22.06 7.58 -15.25
C THR A 54 -22.99 8.65 -14.66
N GLY A 55 -22.66 9.93 -14.83
CA GLY A 55 -23.44 11.04 -14.29
C GLY A 55 -23.55 11.00 -12.77
N ASN A 56 -24.73 11.37 -12.23
CA ASN A 56 -24.98 11.46 -10.79
C ASN A 56 -25.49 10.17 -10.14
N SER A 57 -25.81 9.13 -10.91
CA SER A 57 -26.58 7.98 -10.38
C SER A 57 -25.72 6.95 -9.64
N TYR A 58 -24.46 6.72 -10.07
CA TYR A 58 -23.62 5.64 -9.54
C TYR A 58 -22.45 6.15 -8.71
N ILE A 59 -22.74 6.80 -7.57
CA ILE A 59 -21.73 7.37 -6.67
C ILE A 59 -20.78 6.31 -6.11
N TRP A 60 -21.31 5.12 -5.81
CA TRP A 60 -20.51 4.00 -5.30
C TRP A 60 -19.51 3.51 -6.34
N LEU A 61 -19.95 3.35 -7.61
CA LEU A 61 -19.10 2.82 -8.67
C LEU A 61 -17.89 3.71 -8.97
N ARG A 62 -18.06 5.04 -8.95
CA ARG A 62 -16.93 5.97 -9.15
C ARG A 62 -15.94 5.94 -8.00
N SER A 63 -16.41 5.87 -6.75
CA SER A 63 -15.52 5.90 -5.57
C SER A 63 -14.81 4.58 -5.38
N THR A 64 -15.52 3.47 -5.41
CA THR A 64 -14.91 2.14 -5.25
C THR A 64 -14.08 1.78 -6.49
N GLY A 65 -14.56 2.10 -7.70
CA GLY A 65 -13.83 1.83 -8.94
C GLY A 65 -12.50 2.57 -9.03
N SER A 66 -12.48 3.87 -8.72
CA SER A 66 -11.22 4.64 -8.76
C SER A 66 -10.23 4.13 -7.70
N THR A 67 -10.70 3.83 -6.50
CA THR A 67 -9.85 3.30 -5.42
C THR A 67 -9.29 1.92 -5.77
N VAL A 68 -10.12 1.01 -6.29
CA VAL A 68 -9.72 -0.36 -6.67
C VAL A 68 -8.66 -0.35 -7.76
N LEU A 69 -8.82 0.47 -8.81
CA LEU A 69 -7.81 0.59 -9.86
C LEU A 69 -6.53 1.27 -9.37
N SER A 70 -6.66 2.33 -8.57
CA SER A 70 -5.50 3.08 -8.09
C SER A 70 -4.64 2.27 -7.14
N GLN A 71 -5.26 1.45 -6.29
CA GLN A 71 -4.55 0.50 -5.43
C GLN A 71 -3.85 -0.63 -6.22
N ALA A 72 -4.40 -1.02 -7.37
CA ALA A 72 -3.75 -1.99 -8.24
C ALA A 72 -2.46 -1.41 -8.81
N ILE A 73 -2.52 -0.17 -9.32
CA ILE A 73 -1.35 0.53 -9.86
C ILE A 73 -0.33 0.84 -8.76
N ASP A 74 -0.75 1.29 -7.58
CA ASP A 74 0.13 1.46 -6.41
C ASP A 74 0.95 0.19 -6.17
N THR A 75 0.28 -0.95 -6.03
CA THR A 75 0.93 -2.22 -5.70
C THR A 75 1.89 -2.67 -6.80
N LEU A 76 1.53 -2.48 -8.07
CA LEU A 76 2.40 -2.81 -9.20
C LEU A 76 3.65 -1.92 -9.25
N VAL A 77 3.49 -0.61 -9.06
CA VAL A 77 4.60 0.35 -9.12
C VAL A 77 5.54 0.16 -7.93
N VAL A 78 5.04 -0.07 -6.72
CA VAL A 78 5.87 -0.39 -5.54
C VAL A 78 6.71 -1.64 -5.78
N LEU A 79 6.09 -2.73 -6.24
CA LEU A 79 6.79 -3.99 -6.48
C LEU A 79 7.81 -3.85 -7.62
N TYR A 80 7.45 -3.14 -8.68
CA TYR A 80 8.34 -2.96 -9.82
C TYR A 80 9.55 -2.09 -9.46
N LEU A 81 9.34 -0.89 -8.93
CA LEU A 81 10.43 0.04 -8.63
C LEU A 81 11.25 -0.37 -7.40
N GLY A 82 10.60 -0.94 -6.38
CA GLY A 82 11.25 -1.31 -5.12
C GLY A 82 11.94 -2.67 -5.13
N PHE A 83 11.57 -3.58 -6.04
CA PHE A 83 12.05 -4.96 -6.02
C PHE A 83 12.54 -5.48 -7.37
N VAL A 84 11.84 -5.19 -8.48
CA VAL A 84 12.25 -5.68 -9.81
C VAL A 84 13.43 -4.86 -10.35
N LEU A 85 13.33 -3.53 -10.31
CA LEU A 85 14.35 -2.61 -10.81
C LEU A 85 15.72 -2.75 -10.10
N PRO A 86 15.80 -2.88 -8.76
CA PRO A 86 17.07 -3.18 -8.08
C PRO A 86 17.54 -4.63 -8.25
N GLY A 87 16.83 -5.48 -9.00
CA GLY A 87 17.21 -6.86 -9.27
C GLY A 87 16.98 -7.83 -8.10
N VAL A 88 16.21 -7.43 -7.09
CA VAL A 88 15.90 -8.27 -5.92
C VAL A 88 14.81 -9.29 -6.23
N MET A 89 13.93 -9.00 -7.20
CA MET A 89 12.81 -9.85 -7.59
C MET A 89 12.80 -10.15 -9.09
N ASN A 90 12.68 -11.44 -9.43
CA ASN A 90 12.56 -11.91 -10.81
C ASN A 90 11.16 -11.64 -11.39
N TRP A 91 11.07 -11.52 -12.72
CA TRP A 91 9.81 -11.27 -13.44
C TRP A 91 8.73 -12.33 -13.18
N SER A 92 9.14 -13.60 -13.07
CA SER A 92 8.21 -14.70 -12.73
C SER A 92 7.65 -14.55 -11.31
N MET A 93 8.44 -14.05 -10.36
CA MET A 93 8.00 -13.84 -8.99
C MET A 93 7.11 -12.61 -8.88
N PHE A 94 7.42 -11.53 -9.60
CA PHE A 94 6.58 -10.33 -9.69
C PHE A 94 5.13 -10.66 -10.07
N TRP A 95 4.92 -11.43 -11.14
CA TRP A 95 3.57 -11.80 -11.59
C TRP A 95 2.84 -12.77 -10.66
N LYS A 96 3.54 -13.48 -9.79
CA LYS A 96 2.93 -14.30 -8.74
C LYS A 96 2.56 -13.45 -7.51
N VAL A 97 3.46 -12.56 -7.10
CA VAL A 97 3.37 -11.81 -5.85
C VAL A 97 2.42 -10.60 -5.98
N ALA A 98 2.42 -9.92 -7.13
CA ALA A 98 1.58 -8.75 -7.37
C ALA A 98 0.06 -9.01 -7.21
N PRO A 99 -0.55 -10.01 -7.88
CA PRO A 99 -1.97 -10.28 -7.71
C PRO A 99 -2.29 -10.73 -6.29
N THR A 100 -1.46 -11.58 -5.67
CA THR A 100 -1.67 -12.02 -4.28
C THR A 100 -1.67 -10.85 -3.31
N ASN A 101 -0.70 -9.93 -3.42
CA ASN A 101 -0.66 -8.73 -2.58
C ASN A 101 -1.87 -7.84 -2.78
N TYR A 102 -2.27 -7.66 -4.04
CA TYR A 102 -3.42 -6.84 -4.38
C TYR A 102 -4.73 -7.40 -3.79
N PHE A 103 -5.02 -8.68 -4.00
CA PHE A 103 -6.23 -9.31 -3.46
C PHE A 103 -6.22 -9.38 -1.94
N LEU A 104 -5.04 -9.59 -1.32
CA LEU A 104 -4.91 -9.57 0.12
C LEU A 104 -5.17 -8.17 0.70
N LYS A 105 -4.60 -7.11 0.11
CA LYS A 105 -4.92 -5.71 0.49
C LYS A 105 -6.41 -5.42 0.34
N LEU A 106 -7.02 -5.84 -0.77
CA LEU A 106 -8.43 -5.62 -1.03
C LEU A 106 -9.32 -6.37 -0.04
N GLY A 107 -9.02 -7.64 0.23
CA GLY A 107 -9.75 -8.46 1.20
C GLY A 107 -9.65 -7.89 2.62
N ILE A 108 -8.46 -7.46 3.04
CA ILE A 108 -8.26 -6.80 4.33
C ILE A 108 -9.06 -5.48 4.39
N ALA A 109 -9.05 -4.67 3.34
CA ALA A 109 -9.82 -3.42 3.31
C ALA A 109 -11.34 -3.66 3.45
N VAL A 110 -11.87 -4.67 2.77
CA VAL A 110 -13.28 -5.07 2.88
C VAL A 110 -13.63 -5.56 4.29
N LEU A 111 -12.75 -6.33 4.94
CA LEU A 111 -12.97 -6.84 6.30
C LEU A 111 -12.82 -5.76 7.39
N LEU A 112 -11.89 -4.81 7.21
CA LEU A 112 -11.69 -3.69 8.13
C LEU A 112 -12.88 -2.73 8.13
N THR A 113 -13.55 -2.56 7.00
CA THR A 113 -14.70 -1.65 6.87
C THR A 113 -15.79 -1.94 7.92
N PRO A 114 -16.41 -3.14 8.00
CA PRO A 114 -17.41 -3.43 9.02
C PRO A 114 -16.85 -3.42 10.45
N LEU A 115 -15.59 -3.83 10.64
CA LEU A 115 -14.93 -3.81 11.95
C LEU A 115 -14.87 -2.39 12.53
N ILE A 116 -14.54 -1.40 11.70
CA ILE A 116 -14.49 0.01 12.10
C ILE A 116 -15.87 0.51 12.55
N TYR A 117 -16.95 0.12 11.85
CA TYR A 117 -18.31 0.51 12.25
C TYR A 117 -18.70 -0.08 13.61
N ILE A 118 -18.37 -1.35 13.86
CA ILE A 118 -18.61 -2.01 15.14
C ILE A 118 -17.83 -1.31 16.26
N LEU A 119 -16.54 -1.01 16.03
CA LEU A 119 -15.71 -0.32 17.01
C LEU A 119 -16.23 1.08 17.31
N HIS A 120 -16.65 1.84 16.30
CA HIS A 120 -17.27 3.16 16.49
C HIS A 120 -18.57 3.09 17.29
N ALA A 121 -19.41 2.07 17.04
CA ALA A 121 -20.63 1.86 17.80
C ALA A 121 -20.34 1.52 19.27
N ALA A 122 -19.35 0.65 19.52
CA ALA A 122 -18.91 0.28 20.86
C ALA A 122 -18.32 1.47 21.63
N LEU A 123 -17.43 2.26 21.00
CA LEU A 123 -16.81 3.45 21.59
C LEU A 123 -17.86 4.52 21.93
N ARG A 124 -18.83 4.78 21.05
CA ARG A 124 -19.92 5.71 21.34
C ARG A 124 -20.76 5.26 22.54
N LYS A 125 -20.99 3.95 22.70
CA LYS A 125 -21.73 3.41 23.85
C LYS A 125 -20.93 3.56 25.16
N PHE A 126 -19.61 3.37 25.11
CA PHE A 126 -18.73 3.52 26.26
C PHE A 126 -18.59 4.98 26.71
N LEU A 127 -18.35 5.91 25.77
CA LEU A 127 -18.21 7.35 26.08
C LEU A 127 -19.51 7.99 26.58
N LYS A 128 -20.67 7.47 26.17
CA LYS A 128 -21.97 7.92 26.70
C LYS A 128 -22.22 7.46 28.13
N THR A 129 -21.51 6.42 28.60
CA THR A 129 -21.62 5.88 29.96
C THR A 129 -20.71 6.61 30.96
N SER A 130 -19.74 7.41 30.51
CA SER A 130 -18.82 8.17 31.38
C SER A 130 -19.21 9.64 31.60
N SER A 131 -20.37 10.05 31.07
CA SER A 131 -20.92 11.42 31.17
C SER A 131 -22.17 11.48 32.07
N ASP A 132 -22.51 10.37 32.72
CA ASP A 132 -23.57 10.23 33.73
C ASP A 132 -22.91 9.78 35.05
#